data_AF-A0A9E4N7Q3-F1
#
_entry.id   AF-A0A9E4N7Q3-F1
#
_cell.length_a   1.000
_cell.length_b   1.000
_cell.length_c   1.000
_cell.angle_alpha   90.00
_cell.angle_beta   90.00
_cell.angle_gamma   90.00
#
_symmetry.space_group_name_H-M   'P 1'
#
loop_
_entity.id
_entity.type
_entity.pdbx_description
1 polymer ?
#
loop_
_entity_poly.entity_id
_entity_poly.type
_entity_poly.pdbx_seq_one_letter_code
_entity_poly.pdbx_strand_id
1 'polypeptide(L)'
;MQIEFYGATSGITGSCHILRVNGETILLDCGLIQGRREEMEKNRRPFPFSPDEISAVVLSHGHIDHSGRIPLLVKQGYQGPIYAQNATMELCDIMLQDSAFLQEKDAQYENKWRKRKGKPFIDPLYTV
;
A
#
# COMPACT_ATOMS: atom_id res chain seq x y z
N MET A 1 8.97 -23.46 6.78
CA MET A 1 8.87 -22.00 6.90
C MET A 1 9.57 -21.38 5.72
N GLN A 2 8.93 -20.45 5.01
CA GLN A 2 9.46 -19.78 3.82
C GLN A 2 9.14 -18.28 3.91
N ILE A 3 10.06 -17.44 3.47
CA ILE A 3 9.86 -15.98 3.35
C ILE A 3 10.04 -15.55 1.89
N GLU A 4 9.12 -14.71 1.42
CA GLU A 4 9.09 -14.16 0.07
C GLU A 4 9.15 -12.62 0.15
N PHE A 5 9.95 -11.99 -0.71
CA PHE A 5 10.19 -10.55 -0.66
C PHE A 5 9.58 -9.86 -1.88
N TYR A 6 8.62 -8.95 -1.64
CA TYR A 6 7.88 -8.24 -2.69
C TYR A 6 8.11 -6.72 -2.69
N GLY A 7 8.92 -6.22 -1.75
CA GLY A 7 9.30 -4.81 -1.66
C GLY A 7 10.50 -4.62 -0.75
N ALA A 8 11.10 -3.42 -0.73
CA ALA A 8 12.29 -3.10 0.05
C ALA A 8 13.51 -4.05 -0.12
N THR A 9 13.64 -4.72 -1.28
CA THR A 9 14.73 -5.69 -1.56
C THR A 9 15.97 -5.09 -2.23
N SER A 10 15.79 -3.99 -2.95
CA SER A 10 16.88 -3.25 -3.63
C SER A 10 16.62 -1.74 -3.55
N GLY A 11 15.89 -1.33 -2.52
CA GLY A 11 15.46 0.03 -2.23
C GLY A 11 14.91 0.10 -0.80
N ILE A 12 14.56 1.30 -0.35
CA ILE A 12 14.14 1.53 1.04
C ILE A 12 12.62 1.38 1.19
N THR A 13 11.85 1.81 0.19
CA THR A 13 10.41 2.03 0.33
C THR A 13 9.59 0.82 -0.13
N GLY A 14 8.35 0.77 0.34
CA GLY A 14 7.36 -0.21 -0.09
C GLY A 14 7.53 -1.59 0.54
N SER A 15 7.91 -1.65 1.83
CA SER A 15 8.04 -2.91 2.58
C SER A 15 6.81 -3.80 2.37
N CYS A 16 7.03 -5.04 1.96
CA CYS A 16 5.99 -6.00 1.63
C CYS A 16 6.61 -7.39 1.52
N HIS A 17 6.31 -8.27 2.48
CA HIS A 17 6.91 -9.59 2.56
C HIS A 17 5.88 -10.63 2.95
N ILE A 18 5.95 -11.83 2.40
CA ILE A 18 5.09 -12.93 2.81
C ILE A 18 5.89 -13.93 3.65
N LEU A 19 5.36 -14.30 4.80
CA LEU A 19 5.81 -15.41 5.62
C LEU A 19 4.81 -16.57 5.49
N ARG A 20 5.26 -17.70 4.94
CA ARG A 20 4.51 -18.96 4.91
C ARG A 20 5.00 -19.89 6.01
N VAL A 21 4.13 -20.18 6.98
CA VAL A 21 4.48 -20.97 8.16
C VAL A 21 3.25 -21.70 8.69
N ASN A 22 3.40 -22.99 9.04
CA ASN A 22 2.34 -23.82 9.64
C ASN A 22 1.00 -23.83 8.86
N GLY A 23 1.04 -23.70 7.53
CA GLY A 23 -0.17 -23.64 6.70
C GLY A 23 -0.79 -22.25 6.59
N GLU A 24 -0.26 -21.25 7.30
CA GLU A 24 -0.70 -19.86 7.25
C GLU A 24 0.17 -19.02 6.31
N THR A 25 -0.45 -18.01 5.70
CA THR A 25 0.23 -17.00 4.89
C THR A 25 0.07 -15.63 5.54
N ILE A 26 1.15 -15.10 6.09
CA ILE A 26 1.15 -13.82 6.81
C ILE A 26 1.84 -12.77 5.95
N LEU A 27 1.18 -11.64 5.73
CA LEU A 27 1.77 -10.47 5.09
C LEU A 27 2.42 -9.58 6.15
N LEU A 28 3.73 -9.38 6.04
CA LEU A 28 4.51 -8.47 6.88
C LEU A 28 4.67 -7.14 6.16
N ASP A 29 4.04 -6.10 6.73
CA ASP A 29 3.86 -4.77 6.15
C ASP A 29 3.16 -4.76 4.77
N CYS A 30 2.62 -3.61 4.40
CA CYS A 30 2.09 -3.35 3.07
C CYS A 30 2.28 -1.86 2.76
N GLY A 31 3.52 -1.48 2.48
CA GLY A 31 3.94 -0.09 2.43
C GLY A 31 3.91 0.55 1.05
N LEU A 32 3.76 1.86 0.98
CA LEU A 32 3.79 2.63 -0.26
C LEU A 32 5.21 2.73 -0.83
N ILE A 33 5.36 2.52 -2.14
CA ILE A 33 6.60 2.76 -2.85
C ILE A 33 6.72 4.26 -3.10
N GLN A 34 7.76 4.89 -2.57
CA GLN A 34 8.04 6.32 -2.74
C GLN A 34 9.38 6.50 -3.47
N GLY A 35 9.57 7.65 -4.11
CA GLY A 35 10.80 7.98 -4.83
C GLY A 35 10.52 8.62 -6.18
N ARG A 36 11.21 8.16 -7.22
CA ARG A 36 11.01 8.69 -8.57
C ARG A 36 9.62 8.31 -9.08
N ARG A 37 9.07 9.12 -10.00
CA ARG A 37 7.73 8.88 -10.57
C ARG A 37 7.57 7.46 -11.12
N GLU A 38 8.58 6.95 -11.83
CA GLU A 38 8.58 5.59 -12.39
C GLU A 38 8.49 4.49 -11.32
N GLU A 39 9.03 4.74 -10.12
CA GLU A 39 8.94 3.82 -8.99
C GLU A 39 7.55 3.89 -8.36
N MET A 40 7.02 5.09 -8.16
CA MET A 40 5.69 5.31 -7.59
C MET A 40 4.56 4.72 -8.46
N GLU A 41 4.72 4.68 -9.78
CA GLU A 41 3.77 4.01 -10.69
C GLU A 41 3.61 2.51 -10.39
N LYS A 42 4.60 1.87 -9.72
CA LYS A 42 4.47 0.47 -9.29
C LYS A 42 3.36 0.28 -8.25
N ASN A 43 2.97 1.31 -7.50
CA ASN A 43 1.84 1.23 -6.57
C ASN A 43 0.49 0.98 -7.26
N ARG A 44 0.38 1.30 -8.56
CA ARG A 44 -0.84 1.05 -9.35
C ARG A 44 -0.92 -0.37 -9.90
N ARG A 45 0.16 -1.15 -9.81
CA ARG A 45 0.19 -2.54 -10.29
C ARG A 45 -0.56 -3.43 -9.28
N PRO A 46 -1.20 -4.51 -9.74
CA PRO A 46 -1.72 -5.53 -8.85
C PRO A 46 -0.62 -6.06 -7.92
N PHE A 47 -1.00 -6.52 -6.73
CA PHE A 47 -0.06 -7.27 -5.90
C PHE A 47 0.38 -8.55 -6.65
N PRO A 48 1.62 -8.99 -6.45
CA PRO A 48 2.15 -10.23 -7.05
C PRO A 48 1.62 -11.50 -6.38
N PHE A 49 0.69 -11.35 -5.44
CA PHE A 49 0.01 -12.40 -4.68
C PHE A 49 -1.48 -12.05 -4.60
N SER A 50 -2.31 -13.04 -4.30
CA SER A 50 -3.75 -12.84 -4.24
C SER A 50 -4.17 -12.43 -2.82
N PRO A 51 -4.93 -11.34 -2.61
CA PRO A 51 -5.29 -10.89 -1.26
C PRO A 51 -6.08 -11.91 -0.42
N ASP A 52 -6.83 -12.80 -1.07
CA ASP A 52 -7.58 -13.90 -0.45
C ASP A 52 -6.68 -15.04 0.09
N GLU A 53 -5.43 -15.11 -0.34
CA GLU A 53 -4.46 -16.09 0.17
C GLU A 53 -3.86 -15.65 1.52
N ILE A 54 -4.01 -14.38 1.90
CA ILE A 54 -3.42 -13.80 3.10
C ILE A 54 -4.32 -14.08 4.32
N SER A 55 -3.80 -14.84 5.28
CA SER A 55 -4.49 -15.13 6.54
C SER A 55 -4.53 -13.91 7.47
N ALA A 56 -3.44 -13.14 7.53
CA ALA A 56 -3.29 -12.00 8.42
C ALA A 56 -2.25 -11.01 7.88
N VAL A 57 -2.43 -9.73 8.19
CA VAL A 57 -1.37 -8.71 8.03
C VAL A 57 -0.78 -8.40 9.40
N VAL A 58 0.55 -8.31 9.49
CA VAL A 58 1.25 -7.78 10.66
C VAL A 58 1.98 -6.52 10.22
N LEU A 59 1.59 -5.38 10.79
CA LEU A 59 2.20 -4.09 10.53
C LEU A 59 3.23 -3.78 11.62
N SER A 60 4.47 -3.54 11.20
CA SER A 60 5.57 -3.25 12.12
C SER A 60 5.42 -1.90 12.82
N HIS A 61 5.11 -0.83 12.07
CA HIS A 61 4.94 0.53 12.58
C HIS A 61 4.19 1.43 11.56
N GLY A 62 3.82 2.64 11.98
CA GLY A 62 2.86 3.49 11.23
C GLY A 62 3.41 4.24 10.00
N HIS A 63 4.69 4.13 9.67
CA HIS A 63 5.25 4.85 8.51
C HIS A 63 4.60 4.42 7.19
N ILE A 64 4.41 5.37 6.27
CA ILE A 64 3.68 5.15 5.01
C ILE A 64 4.38 4.16 4.08
N ASP A 65 5.70 4.04 4.13
CA ASP A 65 6.46 3.03 3.39
C ASP A 65 6.38 1.61 3.99
N HIS A 66 5.59 1.45 5.08
CA HIS A 66 5.19 0.17 5.69
C HIS A 66 3.66 -0.02 5.74
N SER A 67 2.87 1.04 5.88
CA SER A 67 1.40 0.97 6.03
C SER A 67 0.61 1.44 4.79
N GLY A 68 1.24 2.23 3.91
CA GLY A 68 0.55 3.08 2.95
C GLY A 68 -0.11 2.37 1.76
N ARG A 69 0.05 1.06 1.58
CA ARG A 69 -0.71 0.24 0.62
C ARG A 69 -1.78 -0.64 1.28
N ILE A 70 -1.92 -0.63 2.61
CA ILE A 70 -2.99 -1.38 3.30
C ILE A 70 -4.39 -1.03 2.77
N PRO A 71 -4.77 0.25 2.56
CA PRO A 71 -6.08 0.57 1.98
C PRO A 71 -6.26 -0.01 0.57
N LEU A 72 -5.18 -0.11 -0.20
CA LEU A 72 -5.19 -0.73 -1.53
C LEU A 72 -5.43 -2.25 -1.44
N LEU A 73 -4.81 -2.92 -0.47
CA LEU A 73 -4.98 -4.33 -0.19
C LEU A 73 -6.44 -4.65 0.16
N VAL A 74 -7.06 -3.84 1.04
CA VAL A 74 -8.49 -3.95 1.39
C VAL A 74 -9.38 -3.70 0.17
N LYS A 75 -9.10 -2.65 -0.61
CA LYS A 75 -9.83 -2.35 -1.85
C LYS A 75 -9.74 -3.49 -2.88
N GLN A 76 -8.67 -4.26 -2.87
CA GLN A 76 -8.47 -5.44 -3.72
C GLN A 76 -9.08 -6.73 -3.15
N GLY A 77 -9.79 -6.66 -2.03
CA GLY A 77 -10.61 -7.76 -1.51
C GLY A 77 -10.10 -8.44 -0.25
N TYR A 78 -9.02 -7.94 0.36
CA TYR A 78 -8.58 -8.45 1.66
C TYR A 78 -9.60 -8.15 2.77
N GLN A 79 -9.98 -9.18 3.53
CA GLN A 79 -10.95 -9.08 4.63
C GLN A 79 -10.41 -9.65 5.95
N GLY A 80 -9.15 -10.05 5.99
CA GLY A 80 -8.54 -10.63 7.19
C GLY A 80 -8.13 -9.60 8.25
N PRO A 81 -7.65 -10.08 9.41
CA PRO A 81 -7.20 -9.21 10.50
C PRO A 81 -5.86 -8.53 10.20
N ILE A 82 -5.76 -7.26 10.58
CA ILE A 82 -4.52 -6.48 10.56
C ILE A 82 -4.07 -6.27 12.01
N TYR A 83 -2.93 -6.84 12.36
CA TYR A 83 -2.34 -6.74 13.69
C TYR A 83 -1.27 -5.66 13.73
N ALA A 84 -1.36 -4.77 14.71
CA ALA A 84 -0.37 -3.74 15.01
C ALA A 84 -0.44 -3.37 16.49
N GLN A 85 0.56 -2.65 17.00
CA GLN A 85 0.50 -2.07 18.33
C GLN A 85 -0.49 -0.88 18.36
N ASN A 86 -1.13 -0.60 19.50
CA ASN A 86 -2.16 0.44 19.61
C ASN A 86 -1.73 1.83 19.10
N ALA A 87 -0.54 2.31 19.47
CA ALA A 87 0.03 3.56 18.99
C ALA A 87 0.30 3.54 17.48
N THR A 88 0.65 2.38 16.90
CA THR A 88 0.74 2.24 15.43
C THR A 88 -0.63 2.41 14.78
N MET A 89 -1.69 1.83 15.36
CA MET A 89 -3.06 1.97 14.83
C MET A 89 -3.54 3.43 14.90
N GLU A 90 -3.33 4.10 16.03
CA GLU A 90 -3.65 5.52 16.21
C GLU A 90 -2.89 6.41 15.22
N LEU A 91 -1.60 6.14 15.02
CA LEU A 91 -0.80 6.88 14.04
C LEU A 91 -1.27 6.61 12.61
N CYS A 92 -1.62 5.37 12.28
CA CYS A 92 -2.13 5.01 10.95
C CYS A 92 -3.44 5.72 10.60
N ASP A 93 -4.33 5.94 11.56
CA ASP A 93 -5.58 6.69 11.33
C ASP A 93 -5.28 8.09 10.78
N ILE A 94 -4.29 8.77 11.35
CA ILE A 94 -3.87 10.10 10.90
C ILE A 94 -3.11 10.02 9.57
N MET A 95 -2.10 9.15 9.51
CA MET A 95 -1.16 9.10 8.38
C MET A 95 -1.83 8.64 7.09
N LEU A 96 -2.77 7.69 7.15
CA LEU A 96 -3.46 7.18 5.97
C LEU A 96 -4.48 8.19 5.42
N GLN A 97 -5.14 8.96 6.31
CA GLN A 97 -6.02 10.06 5.91
C GLN A 97 -5.25 11.17 5.20
N ASP A 98 -4.12 11.60 5.74
CA ASP A 98 -3.26 12.59 5.08
C ASP A 98 -2.72 12.06 3.74
N SER A 99 -2.29 10.80 3.69
CA SER A 99 -1.82 10.18 2.45
C SER A 99 -2.89 10.15 1.37
N ALA A 100 -4.14 9.81 1.70
CA ALA A 100 -5.24 9.83 0.75
C ALA A 100 -5.55 11.25 0.26
N PHE A 101 -5.60 12.23 1.17
CA PHE A 101 -5.81 13.63 0.80
C PHE A 101 -4.75 14.12 -0.18
N LEU A 102 -3.47 13.84 0.07
CA LEU A 102 -2.38 14.20 -0.85
C LEU A 102 -2.54 13.52 -2.21
N GLN A 103 -2.87 12.22 -2.24
CA GLN A 103 -3.10 11.49 -3.49
C GLN A 103 -4.27 12.06 -4.30
N GLU A 104 -5.37 12.46 -3.63
CA GLU A 104 -6.50 13.12 -4.28
C GLU A 104 -6.09 14.46 -4.89
N LYS A 105 -5.29 15.27 -4.17
CA LYS A 105 -4.78 16.54 -4.67
C LYS A 105 -3.85 16.35 -5.86
N ASP A 106 -2.98 15.35 -5.82
CA ASP A 106 -2.10 15.01 -6.94
C ASP A 106 -2.88 14.58 -8.17
N ALA A 107 -3.89 13.71 -7.99
CA ALA A 107 -4.77 13.28 -9.07
C ALA A 107 -5.55 14.47 -9.67
N GLN A 108 -6.10 15.36 -8.82
CA GLN A 108 -6.78 16.58 -9.26
C GLN A 108 -5.85 17.50 -10.05
N TYR A 109 -4.62 17.69 -9.58
CA TYR A 109 -3.63 18.54 -10.24
C TYR A 109 -3.22 17.98 -11.61
N GLU A 110 -2.88 16.70 -11.68
CA GLU A 110 -2.51 16.01 -12.92
C GLU A 110 -3.69 15.99 -13.92
N ASN A 111 -4.92 15.80 -13.45
CA ASN A 111 -6.12 15.80 -14.30
C ASN A 111 -6.40 17.16 -14.96
N LYS A 112 -6.01 18.29 -14.35
CA LYS A 112 -6.08 19.61 -15.01
C LYS A 112 -5.22 19.64 -16.29
N TRP A 113 -4.02 19.06 -16.24
CA TRP A 113 -3.12 18.98 -17.40
C TRP A 113 -3.58 17.94 -18.41
N ARG A 114 -4.06 16.78 -17.95
CA ARG A 114 -4.60 15.72 -18.82
C ARG A 114 -5.82 16.19 -19.60
N LYS A 115 -6.72 16.95 -18.98
CA LYS A 115 -7.87 17.59 -19.64
C LYS A 115 -7.42 18.48 -20.81
N ARG A 116 -6.42 19.33 -20.59
CA ARG A 116 -5.86 20.21 -21.65
C ARG A 116 -5.23 19.43 -22.80
N LYS A 117 -4.71 18.23 -22.53
CA LYS A 117 -4.06 17.35 -23.50
C LYS A 117 -5.00 16.28 -24.09
N GLY A 118 -6.29 16.30 -23.76
CA GLY A 118 -7.26 15.29 -24.20
C GLY A 118 -6.98 13.87 -23.70
N LYS A 119 -6.27 13.71 -22.57
CA LYS A 119 -5.92 12.41 -21.99
C LYS A 119 -6.98 11.95 -20.96
N PRO A 120 -7.17 10.63 -20.78
CA PRO A 120 -8.01 10.10 -19.71
C PRO A 120 -7.54 10.55 -18.33
N PHE A 121 -8.50 10.76 -17.44
CA PHE A 121 -8.23 11.10 -16.05
C PHE A 121 -7.64 9.91 -15.29
N ILE A 122 -6.95 10.22 -14.20
CA ILE A 122 -6.47 9.23 -13.24
C ILE A 122 -7.21 9.40 -11.92
N ASP A 123 -7.40 8.28 -11.26
CA ASP A 123 -7.87 8.23 -9.88
C ASP A 123 -6.68 8.18 -8.90
N PRO A 124 -6.85 8.67 -7.66
CA PRO A 124 -5.93 8.37 -6.57
C PRO A 124 -5.84 6.84 -6.35
N LEU A 125 -4.80 6.36 -5.68
CA LEU A 125 -4.67 4.91 -5.44
C LEU A 125 -5.82 4.43 -4.56
N TYR A 126 -6.09 5.21 -3.51
CA TYR A 126 -7.22 5.03 -2.60
C TYR A 126 -7.69 6.39 -2.08
N THR A 127 -8.90 6.35 -1.54
CA THR A 127 -9.52 7.41 -0.74
C THR A 127 -9.89 6.77 0.60
N VAL A 128 -9.97 7.55 1.68
CA VAL A 128 -10.49 7.10 2.98
C VAL A 128 -11.74 7.90 3.34
#